data_AF-A0A383BTG8-F1
#
_entry.id   AF-A0A383BTG8-F1
#
_cell.length_a   1.000
_cell.length_b   1.000
_cell.length_c   1.000
_cell.angle_alpha   90.00
_cell.angle_beta   90.00
_cell.angle_gamma   90.00
#
_symmetry.space_group_name_H-M   'P 1'
#
loop_
_entity.id
_entity.type
_entity.pdbx_description
1 polymer ?
#
loop_
_entity_poly.entity_id
_entity_poly.type
_entity_poly.pdbx_seq_one_letter_code
_entity_poly.pdbx_strand_id
1 'polypeptide(L)'
;LLGISKIIIDKSWHDEKFLKEFTDFPLLIRKDTLKRLKPEDFIKDYKNQLAKDGPSYTIHGLKKKDYDKIGDFTVFDKTSNSVKSLTRDDVGDLLTKKKIDPELDWNGTVEDVNGNEIEVCTIFWAYKYIHLKDYDLDTVVAITHSNKELIKQLAKDFATIKPATIHIGEGLNHWFHAVENNRACYLPIILTGNIGKKGAGCHTWAGNYKAGLFQGSKEVGPGFKGWVAEDPFAPNLNPKAKAK
;
A
#
# COMPACT_ATOMS: atom_id res chain seq x y z
N LEU A 1 1.92 3.77 17.28
CA LEU A 1 1.10 3.43 16.08
C LEU A 1 1.16 1.94 15.75
N LEU A 2 2.34 1.31 15.63
CA LEU A 2 2.43 -0.14 15.45
C LEU A 2 1.72 -0.93 16.57
N GLY A 3 1.88 -0.54 17.84
CA GLY A 3 1.10 -1.12 18.94
C GLY A 3 -0.41 -0.93 18.84
N ILE A 4 -0.87 0.20 18.28
CA ILE A 4 -2.29 0.45 18.00
C ILE A 4 -2.79 -0.50 16.91
N SER A 5 -2.03 -0.65 15.82
CA SER A 5 -2.32 -1.58 14.74
C SER A 5 -2.36 -3.03 15.22
N LYS A 6 -1.46 -3.41 16.14
CA LYS A 6 -1.49 -4.71 16.81
C LYS A 6 -2.81 -4.92 17.55
N ILE A 7 -3.25 -3.97 18.38
CA ILE A 7 -4.53 -4.06 19.10
C ILE A 7 -5.70 -4.21 18.12
N ILE A 8 -5.70 -3.47 17.01
CA ILE A 8 -6.75 -3.55 15.98
C ILE A 8 -6.77 -4.93 15.32
N ILE A 9 -5.61 -5.51 15.00
CA ILE A 9 -5.50 -6.86 14.41
C ILE A 9 -5.92 -7.93 15.41
N ASP A 10 -5.37 -7.90 16.63
CA ASP A 10 -5.60 -8.93 17.67
C ASP A 10 -7.06 -8.96 18.13
N LYS A 11 -7.78 -7.84 18.05
CA LYS A 11 -9.21 -7.74 18.38
C LYS A 11 -10.14 -7.90 17.18
N SER A 12 -9.61 -8.18 15.99
CA SER A 12 -10.38 -8.26 14.74
C SER A 12 -11.23 -7.01 14.48
N TRP A 13 -10.67 -5.83 14.75
CA TRP A 13 -11.32 -4.52 14.56
C TRP A 13 -11.03 -3.90 13.19
N HIS A 14 -10.39 -4.65 12.30
CA HIS A 14 -10.04 -4.19 10.95
C HIS A 14 -11.19 -4.41 9.96
N ASP A 15 -11.21 -3.59 8.91
CA ASP A 15 -12.18 -3.68 7.81
C ASP A 15 -11.71 -4.73 6.79
N GLU A 16 -12.05 -6.00 7.02
CA GLU A 16 -11.59 -7.12 6.19
C GLU A 16 -11.87 -6.91 4.70
N LYS A 17 -13.07 -6.41 4.36
CA LYS A 17 -13.45 -6.16 2.97
C LYS A 17 -12.49 -5.16 2.34
N PHE A 18 -12.25 -4.03 3.00
CA PHE A 18 -11.32 -3.03 2.52
C PHE A 18 -9.89 -3.59 2.35
N LEU A 19 -9.41 -4.39 3.30
CA LEU A 19 -8.08 -4.98 3.21
C LEU A 19 -7.95 -5.95 2.02
N LYS A 20 -8.94 -6.80 1.81
CA LYS A 20 -8.95 -7.74 0.67
C LYS A 20 -8.97 -7.02 -0.68
N GLU A 21 -9.70 -5.91 -0.77
CA GLU A 21 -9.97 -5.23 -2.04
C GLU A 21 -8.92 -4.18 -2.44
N PHE A 22 -8.29 -3.52 -1.47
CA PHE A 22 -7.50 -2.30 -1.72
C PHE A 22 -6.09 -2.31 -1.12
N THR A 23 -5.62 -3.44 -0.61
CA THR A 23 -4.29 -3.55 -0.01
C THR A 23 -3.53 -4.77 -0.50
N ASP A 24 -2.25 -4.85 -0.16
CA ASP A 24 -1.42 -6.02 -0.42
C ASP A 24 -1.47 -7.07 0.71
N PHE A 25 -2.22 -6.84 1.79
CA PHE A 25 -2.38 -7.80 2.89
C PHE A 25 -2.74 -9.23 2.50
N PRO A 26 -3.62 -9.50 1.51
CA PRO A 26 -3.92 -10.87 1.10
C PRO A 26 -2.86 -11.50 0.19
N LEU A 27 -1.86 -10.75 -0.28
CA LEU A 27 -0.86 -11.29 -1.20
C LEU A 27 0.06 -12.29 -0.50
N LEU A 28 0.47 -13.32 -1.24
CA LEU A 28 1.36 -14.36 -0.72
C LEU A 28 2.84 -13.97 -0.83
N ILE A 29 3.58 -14.26 0.23
CA ILE A 29 5.05 -14.22 0.28
C ILE A 29 5.58 -15.62 0.57
N ARG A 30 6.74 -15.94 -0.02
CA ARG A 30 7.47 -17.16 0.27
C ARG A 30 8.29 -16.99 1.55
N LYS A 31 8.24 -17.97 2.44
CA LYS A 31 8.96 -17.92 3.73
C LYS A 31 10.46 -18.09 3.58
N ASP A 32 10.91 -18.76 2.52
CA ASP A 32 12.32 -19.06 2.24
C ASP A 32 13.11 -17.84 1.73
N THR A 33 12.49 -17.02 0.89
CA THR A 33 13.14 -15.89 0.20
C THR A 33 12.63 -14.53 0.66
N LEU A 34 11.52 -14.50 1.41
CA LEU A 34 10.82 -13.29 1.84
C LEU A 34 10.37 -12.40 0.68
N LYS A 35 10.25 -12.98 -0.52
CA LYS A 35 9.73 -12.33 -1.73
C LYS A 35 8.29 -12.76 -1.96
N ARG A 36 7.55 -11.98 -2.75
CA ARG A 36 6.20 -12.36 -3.19
C ARG A 36 6.27 -13.69 -3.94
N LEU A 37 5.35 -14.61 -3.65
CA LEU A 37 5.11 -15.76 -4.52
C LEU A 37 4.61 -15.22 -5.86
N LYS A 38 5.24 -15.65 -6.95
CA LYS A 38 4.89 -15.22 -8.30
C LYS A 38 4.08 -16.29 -9.02
N PRO A 39 3.14 -15.93 -9.92
CA PRO A 39 2.41 -16.92 -10.69
C PRO A 39 3.30 -17.89 -11.46
N GLU A 40 4.42 -17.42 -12.01
CA GLU A 40 5.41 -18.25 -12.70
C GLU A 40 6.15 -19.25 -11.79
N ASP A 41 6.09 -19.09 -10.46
CA ASP A 41 6.66 -20.06 -9.53
C ASP A 41 5.85 -21.38 -9.50
N PHE A 42 4.54 -21.34 -9.77
CA PHE A 42 3.64 -22.51 -9.64
C PHE A 42 2.74 -22.76 -10.87
N ILE A 43 2.76 -21.89 -11.88
CA ILE A 43 2.04 -22.08 -13.15
C ILE A 43 3.07 -22.17 -14.27
N LYS A 44 3.19 -23.35 -14.86
CA LYS A 44 4.12 -23.60 -15.97
C LYS A 44 3.78 -22.68 -17.16
N ASP A 45 4.82 -22.08 -17.73
CA ASP A 45 4.72 -21.16 -18.89
C ASP A 45 3.80 -19.95 -18.68
N TYR A 46 3.60 -19.52 -17.41
CA TYR A 46 2.75 -18.38 -17.07
C TYR A 46 3.08 -17.14 -17.93
N LYS A 47 2.03 -16.49 -18.42
CA LYS A 47 2.12 -15.20 -19.09
C LYS A 47 1.36 -14.18 -18.26
N ASN A 48 1.97 -13.03 -18.08
CA ASN A 48 1.34 -11.86 -17.48
C ASN A 48 0.00 -11.53 -18.15
N GLN A 49 -1.03 -11.26 -17.35
CA GLN A 49 -2.44 -11.21 -17.76
C GLN A 49 -3.06 -9.79 -17.78
N LEU A 50 -2.29 -8.74 -17.49
CA LEU A 50 -2.81 -7.37 -17.48
C LEU A 50 -3.28 -6.95 -18.88
N ALA A 51 -4.56 -6.54 -18.95
CA ALA A 51 -5.20 -6.12 -20.19
C ALA A 51 -4.52 -4.87 -20.78
N LYS A 52 -4.17 -4.90 -22.07
CA LYS A 52 -3.43 -3.81 -22.75
C LYS A 52 -4.24 -2.52 -22.89
N ASP A 53 -5.56 -2.64 -22.93
CA ASP A 53 -6.55 -1.56 -22.96
C ASP A 53 -7.03 -1.16 -21.55
N GLY A 54 -6.52 -1.83 -20.50
CA GLY A 54 -6.85 -1.56 -19.11
C GLY A 54 -6.30 -0.23 -18.58
N PRO A 55 -6.84 0.27 -17.45
CA PRO A 55 -6.49 1.57 -16.87
C PRO A 55 -5.01 1.69 -16.51
N SER A 56 -4.35 0.58 -16.15
CA SER A 56 -2.90 0.60 -15.90
C SER A 56 -2.08 1.11 -17.08
N TYR A 57 -2.44 0.77 -18.31
CA TYR A 57 -1.75 1.25 -19.51
C TYR A 57 -2.32 2.58 -20.02
N THR A 58 -3.66 2.69 -20.07
CA THR A 58 -4.34 3.82 -20.74
C THR A 58 -4.44 5.08 -19.88
N ILE A 59 -4.47 4.94 -18.56
CA ILE A 59 -4.63 6.05 -17.61
C ILE A 59 -3.37 6.25 -16.77
N HIS A 60 -2.83 5.18 -16.18
CA HIS A 60 -1.70 5.27 -15.24
C HIS A 60 -0.33 5.32 -15.94
N GLY A 61 -0.30 5.14 -17.27
CA GLY A 61 0.91 5.28 -18.07
C GLY A 61 1.96 4.20 -17.84
N LEU A 62 1.61 3.06 -17.24
CA LEU A 62 2.51 1.92 -17.05
C LEU A 62 3.10 1.49 -18.40
N LYS A 63 4.40 1.23 -18.46
CA LYS A 63 5.04 0.72 -19.68
C LYS A 63 5.18 -0.79 -19.60
N LYS A 64 5.10 -1.46 -20.75
CA LYS A 64 5.27 -2.92 -20.83
C LYS A 64 6.57 -3.37 -20.15
N LYS A 65 7.69 -2.68 -20.39
CA LYS A 65 8.99 -2.99 -19.76
C LYS A 65 8.97 -2.96 -18.23
N ASP A 66 8.12 -2.12 -17.64
CA ASP A 66 8.00 -1.99 -16.19
C ASP A 66 7.08 -3.09 -15.67
N TYR A 67 6.00 -3.38 -16.39
CA TYR A 67 5.11 -4.49 -16.07
C TYR A 67 5.81 -5.86 -16.19
N ASP A 68 6.65 -6.06 -17.20
CA ASP A 68 7.44 -7.29 -17.35
C ASP A 68 8.37 -7.54 -16.15
N LYS A 69 8.76 -6.48 -15.42
CA LYS A 69 9.54 -6.58 -14.17
C LYS A 69 8.66 -6.76 -12.92
N ILE A 70 7.52 -6.08 -12.88
CA ILE A 70 6.59 -6.13 -11.74
C ILE A 70 5.90 -7.49 -11.69
N GLY A 71 5.45 -7.99 -12.84
CA GLY A 71 4.66 -9.20 -12.98
C GLY A 71 3.28 -9.12 -12.32
N ASP A 72 2.60 -10.25 -12.33
CA ASP A 72 1.35 -10.42 -11.60
C ASP A 72 1.60 -10.84 -10.13
N PHE A 73 0.52 -10.91 -9.38
CA PHE A 73 0.48 -11.19 -7.95
C PHE A 73 -0.27 -12.48 -7.67
N THR A 74 -0.22 -12.92 -6.42
CA THR A 74 -0.80 -14.20 -6.02
C THR A 74 -1.47 -14.09 -4.66
N VAL A 75 -2.65 -14.71 -4.54
CA VAL A 75 -3.45 -14.80 -3.31
C VAL A 75 -3.88 -16.25 -3.09
N PHE A 76 -4.22 -16.58 -1.84
CA PHE A 76 -5.00 -17.78 -1.55
C PHE A 76 -6.49 -17.44 -1.63
N ASP A 77 -7.23 -18.05 -2.54
CA ASP A 77 -8.67 -17.86 -2.71
C ASP A 77 -9.45 -18.84 -1.84
N LYS A 78 -10.19 -18.30 -0.87
CA LYS A 78 -11.01 -19.06 0.07
C LYS A 78 -12.14 -19.82 -0.62
N THR A 79 -12.71 -19.27 -1.69
CA THR A 79 -13.86 -19.86 -2.37
C THR A 79 -13.49 -21.15 -3.08
N SER A 80 -12.36 -21.15 -3.80
CA SER A 80 -11.86 -22.35 -4.49
C SER A 80 -10.87 -23.18 -3.65
N ASN A 81 -10.53 -22.72 -2.45
CA ASN A 81 -9.51 -23.32 -1.59
C ASN A 81 -8.18 -23.57 -2.33
N SER A 82 -7.76 -22.60 -3.14
CA SER A 82 -6.61 -22.75 -4.03
C SER A 82 -5.91 -21.42 -4.27
N VAL A 83 -4.64 -21.49 -4.70
CA VAL A 83 -3.86 -20.30 -5.06
C VAL A 83 -4.33 -19.74 -6.40
N LYS A 84 -4.48 -18.41 -6.49
CA LYS A 84 -4.90 -17.70 -7.72
C LYS A 84 -3.97 -16.54 -8.03
N SER A 85 -3.74 -16.32 -9.33
CA SER A 85 -3.04 -15.13 -9.81
C SER A 85 -3.97 -13.94 -9.94
N LEU A 86 -3.48 -12.74 -9.62
CA LEU A 86 -4.14 -11.45 -9.79
C LEU A 86 -3.23 -10.50 -10.57
N THR A 87 -3.82 -9.62 -11.35
CA THR A 87 -3.16 -8.46 -11.92
C THR A 87 -3.33 -7.26 -10.99
N ARG A 88 -2.53 -6.21 -11.19
CA ARG A 88 -2.68 -4.95 -10.44
C ARG A 88 -4.02 -4.21 -10.64
N ASP A 89 -4.79 -4.58 -11.67
CA ASP A 89 -6.10 -3.99 -11.95
C ASP A 89 -7.25 -4.75 -11.24
N ASP A 90 -6.96 -5.91 -10.64
CA ASP A 90 -7.95 -6.71 -9.91
C ASP A 90 -8.15 -6.19 -8.48
N VAL A 91 -8.70 -4.98 -8.37
CA VAL A 91 -8.98 -4.29 -7.10
C VAL A 91 -10.46 -3.93 -6.99
N GLY A 92 -11.00 -3.87 -5.77
CA GLY A 92 -12.40 -3.51 -5.52
C GLY A 92 -13.41 -4.34 -6.33
N ASP A 93 -14.29 -3.65 -7.06
CA ASP A 93 -15.33 -4.29 -7.88
C ASP A 93 -14.77 -5.24 -8.96
N LEU A 94 -13.55 -4.99 -9.46
CA LEU A 94 -12.91 -5.86 -10.47
C LEU A 94 -12.47 -7.19 -9.86
N LEU A 95 -11.97 -7.18 -8.62
CA LEU A 95 -11.68 -8.39 -7.86
C LEU A 95 -12.97 -9.18 -7.61
N THR A 96 -14.04 -8.50 -7.17
CA THR A 96 -15.36 -9.13 -6.94
C THR A 96 -15.90 -9.78 -8.22
N LYS A 97 -15.78 -9.12 -9.38
CA LYS A 97 -16.20 -9.68 -10.68
C LYS A 97 -15.42 -10.93 -11.07
N LYS A 98 -14.15 -11.05 -10.65
CA LYS A 98 -13.37 -12.28 -10.82
C LYS A 98 -13.81 -13.43 -9.92
N LYS A 99 -14.71 -13.19 -8.97
CA LYS A 99 -15.21 -14.18 -8.00
C LYS A 99 -14.08 -14.84 -7.20
N ILE A 100 -13.07 -14.04 -6.85
CA ILE A 100 -11.97 -14.44 -5.98
C ILE A 100 -12.22 -13.79 -4.62
N ASP A 101 -12.18 -14.59 -3.55
CA ASP A 101 -12.24 -14.12 -2.16
C ASP A 101 -10.88 -14.39 -1.49
N PRO A 102 -9.94 -13.43 -1.52
CA PRO A 102 -8.64 -13.62 -0.92
C PRO A 102 -8.74 -13.84 0.59
N GLU A 103 -8.05 -14.84 1.13
CA GLU A 103 -7.93 -15.00 2.58
C GLU A 103 -6.87 -14.03 3.13
N LEU A 104 -7.17 -13.41 4.28
CA LEU A 104 -6.24 -12.47 4.92
C LEU A 104 -5.31 -13.22 5.86
N ASP A 105 -5.83 -14.06 6.75
CA ASP A 105 -5.02 -14.76 7.74
C ASP A 105 -4.77 -16.20 7.29
N TRP A 106 -3.75 -16.40 6.45
CA TRP A 106 -3.44 -17.71 5.88
C TRP A 106 -1.95 -17.98 5.76
N ASN A 107 -1.57 -19.22 6.01
CA ASN A 107 -0.29 -19.80 5.63
C ASN A 107 -0.49 -21.23 5.12
N GLY A 108 0.50 -21.74 4.39
CA GLY A 108 0.44 -23.10 3.86
C GLY A 108 1.60 -23.37 2.91
N THR A 109 1.40 -24.38 2.07
CA THR A 109 2.39 -24.85 1.10
C THR A 109 1.80 -24.79 -0.31
N VAL A 110 2.64 -24.44 -1.28
CA VAL A 110 2.30 -24.41 -2.70
C VAL A 110 3.33 -25.23 -3.45
N GLU A 111 2.89 -26.14 -4.30
CA GLU A 111 3.77 -26.90 -5.18
C GLU A 111 4.25 -26.00 -6.34
N ASP A 112 5.56 -25.98 -6.58
CA ASP A 112 6.19 -25.23 -7.67
C ASP A 112 6.05 -25.97 -9.02
N VAL A 113 6.47 -25.32 -10.11
CA VAL A 113 6.41 -25.92 -11.46
C VAL A 113 7.23 -27.21 -11.64
N ASN A 114 8.09 -27.56 -10.68
CA ASN A 114 8.93 -28.76 -10.68
C ASN A 114 8.44 -29.83 -9.68
N GLY A 115 7.36 -29.58 -8.95
CA GLY A 115 6.84 -30.50 -7.92
C GLY A 115 7.42 -30.29 -6.51
N ASN A 116 8.20 -29.22 -6.28
CA ASN A 116 8.74 -28.92 -4.95
C ASN A 116 7.74 -28.12 -4.12
N GLU A 117 7.71 -28.39 -2.81
CA GLU A 117 6.90 -27.62 -1.87
C GLU A 117 7.55 -26.27 -1.51
N ILE A 118 6.79 -25.19 -1.62
CA ILE A 118 7.17 -23.84 -1.18
C ILE A 118 6.25 -23.43 -0.02
N GLU A 119 6.83 -23.19 1.15
CA GLU A 119 6.10 -22.59 2.27
C GLU A 119 5.81 -21.11 2.02
N VAL A 120 4.56 -20.72 2.22
CA VAL A 120 4.07 -19.37 1.96
C VAL A 120 3.14 -18.89 3.08
N CYS A 121 2.96 -17.58 3.17
CA CYS A 121 1.94 -16.95 4.00
C CYS A 121 1.45 -15.65 3.36
N THR A 122 0.29 -15.17 3.79
CA THR A 122 -0.18 -13.85 3.41
C THR A 122 0.63 -12.76 4.12
N ILE A 123 0.70 -11.57 3.53
CA ILE A 123 1.32 -10.42 4.18
C ILE A 123 0.62 -10.10 5.51
N PHE A 124 -0.70 -10.23 5.59
CA PHE A 124 -1.42 -10.00 6.86
C PHE A 124 -1.04 -11.03 7.94
N TRP A 125 -0.91 -12.31 7.59
CA TRP A 125 -0.38 -13.33 8.50
C TRP A 125 1.02 -12.92 8.99
N ALA A 126 1.89 -12.51 8.09
CA ALA A 126 3.24 -12.06 8.45
C ALA A 126 3.21 -10.84 9.37
N TYR A 127 2.28 -9.89 9.16
CA TYR A 127 2.11 -8.76 10.07
C TYR A 127 1.66 -9.20 11.47
N LYS A 128 0.63 -10.07 11.53
CA LYS A 128 0.01 -10.51 12.77
C LYS A 128 0.96 -11.35 13.64
N TYR A 129 1.65 -12.32 13.06
CA TYR A 129 2.45 -13.29 13.83
C TYR A 129 3.95 -13.00 13.87
N ILE A 130 4.48 -12.19 12.93
CA ILE A 130 5.92 -11.91 12.85
C ILE A 130 6.23 -10.44 13.10
N HIS A 131 5.70 -9.52 12.29
CA HIS A 131 6.14 -8.12 12.30
C HIS A 131 5.70 -7.38 13.57
N LEU A 132 4.46 -7.59 14.01
CA LEU A 132 3.89 -6.87 15.14
C LEU A 132 4.08 -7.59 16.47
N LYS A 133 4.72 -8.77 16.50
CA LYS A 133 4.79 -9.62 17.70
C LYS A 133 5.46 -8.90 18.88
N ASP A 134 6.47 -8.08 18.61
CA ASP A 134 7.28 -7.37 19.61
C ASP A 134 6.69 -6.01 20.03
N TYR A 135 5.48 -5.67 19.55
CA TYR A 135 4.78 -4.43 19.88
C TYR A 135 3.61 -4.66 20.82
N ASP A 136 3.77 -5.54 21.81
CA ASP A 136 2.80 -5.67 22.90
C ASP A 136 2.68 -4.34 23.67
N LEU A 137 1.57 -4.20 24.40
CA LEU A 137 1.21 -2.92 25.00
C LEU A 137 2.20 -2.46 26.07
N ASP A 138 2.78 -3.37 26.85
CA ASP A 138 3.73 -3.00 27.90
C ASP A 138 5.06 -2.56 27.29
N THR A 139 5.54 -3.28 26.28
CA THR A 139 6.71 -2.87 25.49
C THR A 139 6.50 -1.50 24.83
N VAL A 140 5.34 -1.26 24.22
CA VAL A 140 5.03 0.04 23.59
C VAL A 140 5.01 1.17 24.63
N VAL A 141 4.41 0.96 25.80
CA VAL A 141 4.42 1.95 26.90
C VAL A 141 5.84 2.21 27.38
N ALA A 142 6.68 1.19 27.50
CA ALA A 142 8.08 1.33 27.89
C ALA A 142 8.89 2.16 26.87
N ILE A 143 8.67 1.95 25.57
CA ILE A 143 9.36 2.68 24.49
C ILE A 143 8.89 4.13 24.38
N THR A 144 7.58 4.37 24.42
CA THR A 144 7.03 5.70 24.10
C THR A 144 6.71 6.55 25.32
N HIS A 145 6.78 5.96 26.52
CA HIS A 145 6.34 6.56 27.79
C HIS A 145 4.89 7.10 27.75
N SER A 146 4.08 6.64 26.80
CA SER A 146 2.71 7.11 26.62
C SER A 146 1.76 6.39 27.58
N ASN A 147 0.68 7.06 27.96
CA ASN A 147 -0.31 6.46 28.85
C ASN A 147 -0.96 5.21 28.20
N LYS A 148 -0.92 4.09 28.92
CA LYS A 148 -1.43 2.78 28.49
C LYS A 148 -2.90 2.82 28.04
N GLU A 149 -3.74 3.53 28.78
CA GLU A 149 -5.18 3.61 28.49
C GLU A 149 -5.47 4.50 27.28
N LEU A 150 -4.69 5.57 27.07
CA LEU A 150 -4.82 6.40 25.87
C LEU A 150 -4.41 5.65 24.59
N ILE A 151 -3.42 4.75 24.65
CA ILE A 151 -3.07 3.88 23.51
C ILE A 151 -4.25 2.97 23.14
N LYS A 152 -4.86 2.31 24.14
CA LYS A 152 -6.02 1.44 23.93
C LYS A 152 -7.22 2.22 23.39
N GLN A 153 -7.48 3.39 23.98
CA GLN A 153 -8.58 4.27 23.56
C GLN A 153 -8.39 4.69 22.11
N LEU A 154 -7.19 5.14 21.73
CA LEU A 154 -6.91 5.55 20.35
C LEU A 154 -7.08 4.39 19.35
N ALA A 155 -6.71 3.16 19.73
CA ALA A 155 -6.97 1.99 18.89
C ALA A 155 -8.47 1.72 18.68
N LYS A 156 -9.26 1.85 19.75
CA LYS A 156 -10.72 1.74 19.69
C LYS A 156 -11.31 2.87 18.84
N ASP A 157 -10.85 4.10 19.01
CA ASP A 157 -11.33 5.26 18.29
C ASP A 157 -11.11 5.11 16.77
N PHE A 158 -9.94 4.67 16.32
CA PHE A 158 -9.73 4.39 14.89
C PHE A 158 -10.65 3.28 14.35
N ALA A 159 -10.93 2.27 15.18
CA ALA A 159 -11.83 1.19 14.81
C ALA A 159 -13.29 1.66 14.69
N THR A 160 -13.76 2.50 15.61
CA THR A 160 -15.19 2.85 15.73
C THR A 160 -15.58 4.19 15.11
N ILE A 161 -14.69 5.17 15.05
CA ILE A 161 -14.97 6.48 14.46
C ILE A 161 -14.79 6.38 12.93
N LYS A 162 -15.85 6.71 12.18
CA LYS A 162 -15.88 6.70 10.71
C LYS A 162 -16.51 8.00 10.20
N PRO A 163 -15.78 8.85 9.45
CA PRO A 163 -14.38 8.73 9.09
C PRO A 163 -13.43 9.11 10.23
N ALA A 164 -12.26 8.47 10.29
CA ALA A 164 -11.13 8.89 11.11
C ALA A 164 -9.94 9.32 10.22
N THR A 165 -9.15 10.25 10.71
CA THR A 165 -8.01 10.80 9.99
C THR A 165 -6.80 11.02 10.90
N ILE A 166 -5.61 10.93 10.34
CA ILE A 166 -4.36 11.37 10.98
C ILE A 166 -3.78 12.50 10.15
N HIS A 167 -3.41 13.59 10.82
CA HIS A 167 -2.61 14.66 10.22
C HIS A 167 -1.20 14.61 10.79
N ILE A 168 -0.21 14.52 9.92
CA ILE A 168 1.21 14.52 10.27
C ILE A 168 1.90 15.71 9.60
N GLY A 169 3.05 16.11 10.12
CA GLY A 169 3.86 17.18 9.56
C GLY A 169 5.31 17.04 9.97
N GLU A 170 6.06 18.12 9.90
CA GLU A 170 7.53 18.06 9.96
C GLU A 170 8.09 17.57 11.29
N GLY A 171 7.31 17.67 12.37
CA GLY A 171 7.67 17.07 13.65
C GLY A 171 7.85 15.54 13.59
N LEU A 172 7.26 14.86 12.62
CA LEU A 172 7.48 13.43 12.33
C LEU A 172 8.31 13.22 11.05
N ASN A 173 8.16 14.08 10.04
CA ASN A 173 8.83 13.91 8.75
C ASN A 173 10.33 14.26 8.77
N HIS A 174 10.79 15.13 9.67
CA HIS A 174 12.21 15.53 9.76
C HIS A 174 13.04 14.63 10.69
N TRP A 175 12.72 13.34 10.71
CA TRP A 175 13.49 12.32 11.41
C TRP A 175 14.13 11.34 10.43
N PHE A 176 15.25 10.74 10.83
CA PHE A 176 15.99 9.80 9.99
C PHE A 176 15.12 8.62 9.51
N HIS A 177 14.22 8.12 10.36
CA HIS A 177 13.27 7.04 10.05
C HIS A 177 11.86 7.54 9.70
N ALA A 178 11.75 8.72 9.09
CA ALA A 178 10.46 9.32 8.75
C ALA A 178 9.63 8.45 7.78
N VAL A 179 10.27 7.72 6.86
CA VAL A 179 9.57 6.85 5.92
C VAL A 179 8.84 5.73 6.66
N GLU A 180 9.52 5.06 7.60
CA GLU A 180 8.95 4.01 8.43
C GLU A 180 7.88 4.57 9.37
N ASN A 181 8.14 5.73 9.99
CA ASN A 181 7.17 6.40 10.86
C ASN A 181 5.87 6.72 10.10
N ASN A 182 5.99 7.30 8.90
CA ASN A 182 4.85 7.61 8.05
C ASN A 182 4.07 6.36 7.67
N ARG A 183 4.75 5.27 7.27
CA ARG A 183 4.06 3.98 7.00
C ARG A 183 3.33 3.46 8.24
N ALA A 184 3.90 3.61 9.44
CA ALA A 184 3.25 3.25 10.68
C ALA A 184 2.03 4.14 11.00
N CYS A 185 2.02 5.43 10.60
CA CYS A 185 0.84 6.29 10.68
C CYS A 185 -0.29 5.81 9.76
N TYR A 186 0.03 5.40 8.53
CA TYR A 186 -0.97 4.88 7.59
C TYR A 186 -1.57 3.55 8.05
N LEU A 187 -0.80 2.68 8.69
CA LEU A 187 -1.22 1.32 9.02
C LEU A 187 -2.58 1.23 9.76
N PRO A 188 -2.85 1.91 10.89
CA PRO A 188 -4.16 1.84 11.55
C PRO A 188 -5.30 2.42 10.70
N ILE A 189 -5.02 3.42 9.87
CA ILE A 189 -6.01 4.02 8.95
C ILE A 189 -6.35 3.06 7.81
N ILE A 190 -5.36 2.35 7.27
CA ILE A 190 -5.55 1.28 6.28
C ILE A 190 -6.34 0.12 6.90
N LEU A 191 -5.89 -0.39 8.05
CA LEU A 191 -6.53 -1.49 8.77
C LEU A 191 -8.02 -1.22 9.02
N THR A 192 -8.39 0.03 9.27
CA THR A 192 -9.75 0.41 9.62
C THR A 192 -10.56 0.96 8.43
N GLY A 193 -10.07 0.81 7.20
CA GLY A 193 -10.80 1.22 5.99
C GLY A 193 -11.06 2.72 5.89
N ASN A 194 -10.20 3.54 6.50
CA ASN A 194 -10.30 5.00 6.55
C ASN A 194 -9.47 5.67 5.42
N ILE A 195 -9.48 5.10 4.21
CA ILE A 195 -8.81 5.64 3.02
C ILE A 195 -9.84 5.85 1.91
N GLY A 196 -9.68 6.91 1.11
CA GLY A 196 -10.52 7.17 -0.08
C GLY A 196 -11.93 7.70 0.22
N LYS A 197 -12.22 8.04 1.49
CA LYS A 197 -13.51 8.60 1.95
C LYS A 197 -13.34 10.06 2.35
N LYS A 198 -14.37 10.90 2.14
CA LYS A 198 -14.35 12.30 2.57
C LYS A 198 -14.14 12.36 4.10
N GLY A 199 -13.17 13.16 4.54
CA GLY A 199 -12.81 13.30 5.96
C GLY A 199 -11.94 12.17 6.53
N ALA A 200 -11.58 11.15 5.72
CA ALA A 200 -10.71 10.06 6.14
C ALA A 200 -9.30 10.23 5.55
N GLY A 201 -8.31 9.56 6.15
CA GLY A 201 -7.00 9.38 5.55
C GLY A 201 -5.84 9.59 6.51
N CYS A 202 -4.63 9.56 5.96
CA CYS A 202 -3.45 10.05 6.62
C CYS A 202 -2.87 11.14 5.71
N HIS A 203 -2.78 12.36 6.23
CA HIS A 203 -2.43 13.55 5.46
C HIS A 203 -1.16 14.15 6.04
N THR A 204 -0.18 14.38 5.18
CA THR A 204 1.09 15.02 5.55
C THR A 204 1.09 16.48 5.09
N TRP A 205 1.57 17.38 5.95
CA TRP A 205 1.76 18.78 5.62
C TRP A 205 3.12 19.30 6.10
N ALA A 206 3.94 19.68 5.12
CA ALA A 206 5.29 20.20 5.35
C ALA A 206 5.41 21.71 5.08
N GLY A 207 4.62 22.19 4.12
CA GLY A 207 4.70 23.54 3.56
C GLY A 207 4.11 23.55 2.16
N ASN A 208 4.39 24.59 1.37
CA ASN A 208 3.86 24.78 0.02
C ASN A 208 4.46 23.83 -1.04
N TYR A 209 4.54 22.53 -0.77
CA TYR A 209 4.83 21.51 -1.79
C TYR A 209 3.69 21.38 -2.80
N LYS A 210 2.48 21.77 -2.39
CA LYS A 210 1.38 22.09 -3.28
C LYS A 210 1.52 23.56 -3.75
N ALA A 211 2.59 23.88 -4.47
CA ALA A 211 2.60 25.00 -5.42
C ALA A 211 1.60 24.65 -6.55
N GLY A 212 0.30 24.80 -6.25
CA GLY A 212 -0.78 23.99 -6.79
C GLY A 212 -1.03 24.18 -8.29
N LEU A 213 -0.97 23.07 -9.04
CA LEU A 213 -1.24 22.90 -10.49
C LEU A 213 -0.24 23.55 -11.44
N PHE A 214 0.91 22.90 -11.47
CA PHE A 214 1.98 23.09 -12.42
C PHE A 214 2.19 21.79 -13.22
N GLN A 215 1.10 21.21 -13.74
CA GLN A 215 1.21 19.97 -14.50
C GLN A 215 1.88 20.29 -15.82
N GLY A 216 3.17 19.98 -15.93
CA GLY A 216 3.85 20.09 -17.19
C GLY A 216 3.20 19.15 -18.20
N SER A 217 2.65 19.69 -19.29
CA SER A 217 2.16 18.89 -20.41
C SER A 217 2.66 19.51 -21.72
N LYS A 218 2.47 18.79 -22.83
CA LYS A 218 2.78 19.38 -24.15
C LYS A 218 1.90 20.60 -24.44
N GLU A 219 0.69 20.62 -23.88
CA GLU A 219 -0.36 21.60 -24.12
C GLU A 219 -0.28 22.81 -23.18
N VAL A 220 0.18 22.64 -21.93
CA VAL A 220 0.17 23.72 -20.91
C VAL A 220 1.56 24.20 -20.46
N GLY A 221 2.62 23.75 -21.12
CA GLY A 221 3.99 24.19 -20.82
C GLY A 221 4.59 23.46 -19.61
N PRO A 222 5.68 23.96 -19.01
CA PRO A 222 6.56 23.18 -18.12
C PRO A 222 6.17 23.12 -16.66
N GLY A 223 5.07 23.77 -16.30
CA GLY A 223 4.69 23.85 -14.91
C GLY A 223 5.69 24.67 -14.07
N PHE A 224 5.92 24.20 -12.85
CA PHE A 224 6.51 24.94 -11.72
C PHE A 224 7.95 25.27 -11.99
N LYS A 225 8.59 24.29 -12.62
CA LYS A 225 10.00 24.30 -12.99
C LYS A 225 10.33 25.47 -13.92
N GLY A 226 9.41 25.89 -14.79
CA GLY A 226 9.63 27.04 -15.67
C GLY A 226 9.87 28.34 -14.90
N TRP A 227 9.14 28.54 -13.81
CA TRP A 227 9.16 29.79 -13.05
C TRP A 227 10.26 29.85 -11.99
N VAL A 228 10.56 28.72 -11.34
CA VAL A 228 11.61 28.68 -10.31
C VAL A 228 13.02 28.46 -10.86
N ALA A 229 13.14 28.00 -12.11
CA ALA A 229 14.42 27.81 -12.79
C ALA A 229 14.76 28.93 -13.78
N GLU A 230 13.88 29.92 -13.94
CA GLU A 230 14.15 31.12 -14.73
C GLU A 230 14.98 32.12 -13.91
N ASP A 231 15.93 32.79 -14.56
CA ASP A 231 16.63 33.91 -13.97
C ASP A 231 15.68 35.12 -13.94
N PRO A 232 15.28 35.63 -12.76
CA PRO A 232 14.33 36.73 -12.67
C PRO A 232 14.89 38.05 -13.24
N PHE A 233 16.21 38.13 -13.44
CA PHE A 233 16.87 39.29 -14.03
C PHE A 233 17.22 39.09 -15.52
N ALA A 234 17.05 37.88 -16.05
CA ALA A 234 17.31 37.55 -17.46
C ALA A 234 16.29 36.51 -17.99
N PRO A 235 15.00 36.87 -18.12
CA PRO A 235 13.96 35.95 -18.53
C PRO A 235 14.13 35.48 -19.99
N ASN A 236 13.77 34.23 -20.27
CA ASN A 236 13.86 33.66 -21.62
C ASN A 236 12.63 34.07 -22.45
N LEU A 237 12.80 35.09 -23.29
CA LEU A 237 11.72 35.66 -24.09
C LEU A 237 11.39 34.89 -25.38
N ASN A 238 12.06 33.76 -25.65
CA ASN A 238 11.80 32.99 -26.87
C ASN A 238 10.46 32.23 -26.76
N PRO A 239 9.45 32.56 -27.58
CA PRO A 239 8.13 31.92 -27.51
C PRO A 239 8.13 30.44 -27.92
N LYS A 240 9.26 29.94 -28.47
CA LYS A 240 9.48 28.53 -28.82
C LYS A 240 10.42 27.82 -27.85
N ALA A 241 10.88 28.48 -26.79
CA ALA A 241 11.74 27.85 -25.81
C ALA A 241 11.03 26.66 -25.14
N LYS A 242 11.72 25.53 -25.07
CA LYS A 242 11.32 24.44 -24.18
C LYS A 242 11.87 24.77 -22.80
N ALA A 243 11.10 24.49 -21.76
CA ALA A 243 11.64 24.65 -20.42
C ALA A 243 12.75 23.65 -20.15
N LYS A 244 13.66 24.03 -19.25
CA LYS A 244 14.74 23.19 -18.78
C LYS A 244 14.26 22.18 -17.73
#